data_AF-A0A965VV46-F1
#
_entry.id   AF-A0A965VV46-F1
#
_cell.length_a   1.000
_cell.length_b   1.000
_cell.length_c   1.000
_cell.angle_alpha   90.00
_cell.angle_beta   90.00
_cell.angle_gamma   90.00
#
_symmetry.space_group_name_H-M   'P 1'
#
loop_
_entity.id
_entity.type
_entity.pdbx_description
1 polymer ?
#
loop_
_entity_poly.entity_id
_entity_poly.type
_entity_poly.pdbx_seq_one_letter_code
_entity_poly.pdbx_strand_id
1 'polypeptide(L)'
;MKGFVIFLFQISCFWSFSQEKLFSVEGSFQGKNLFVSNPPQSDGFGFCVSKVVVNGEILPASIQSANFEIDFSLFKIQKGEKVFVVLTHADGCEPQFINPEVLLPKSTFVCVSLKANKDGVINWQTKNENGSLDFIIEQFRWGRWVEVGQVKGEGSSTINNYTFQLTPHSGTNKVRISQKDNSGDKHSSQETSFQSAVPKVKMSPAKVTDYLYFKSNGMSTKTKFEVYDAFGNLLKLGFGEKVDCQNLVNGVYFVNFDNTTEKFIKINE
;
A
#
# COMPACT_ATOMS: atom_id res chain seq x y z
N MET A 1 58.02 -49.42 -47.13
CA MET A 1 58.07 -49.69 -45.67
C MET A 1 57.26 -48.60 -44.97
N LYS A 2 56.09 -48.98 -44.42
CA LYS A 2 55.27 -48.33 -43.37
C LYS A 2 55.13 -46.79 -43.38
N GLY A 3 54.00 -46.30 -43.91
CA GLY A 3 53.49 -44.96 -43.65
C GLY A 3 53.00 -44.84 -42.20
N PHE A 4 53.41 -43.77 -41.52
CA PHE A 4 53.09 -43.49 -40.12
C PHE A 4 51.94 -42.48 -40.06
N VAL A 5 50.75 -42.95 -39.74
CA VAL A 5 49.56 -42.10 -39.52
C VAL A 5 49.61 -41.63 -38.06
N ILE A 6 49.85 -40.34 -37.85
CA ILE A 6 49.82 -39.70 -36.53
C ILE A 6 48.36 -39.34 -36.23
N PHE A 7 47.74 -40.09 -35.31
CA PHE A 7 46.39 -39.83 -34.82
C PHE A 7 46.47 -38.78 -33.70
N LEU A 8 46.16 -37.53 -34.01
CA LEU A 8 46.05 -36.44 -33.03
C LEU A 8 44.75 -36.59 -32.25
N PHE A 9 44.85 -37.14 -31.04
CA PHE A 9 43.73 -37.28 -30.10
C PHE A 9 43.45 -35.91 -29.47
N GLN A 10 42.48 -35.17 -30.01
CA GLN A 10 41.99 -33.94 -29.40
C GLN A 10 41.19 -34.28 -28.13
N ILE A 11 41.80 -34.07 -26.97
CA ILE A 11 41.12 -34.07 -25.67
C ILE A 11 40.31 -32.78 -25.58
N SER A 12 39.02 -32.86 -25.95
CA SER A 12 38.04 -31.83 -25.67
C SER A 12 37.70 -31.88 -24.18
N CYS A 13 38.37 -31.05 -23.37
CA CYS A 13 37.90 -30.74 -22.02
C CYS A 13 36.54 -30.06 -22.13
N PHE A 14 35.46 -30.81 -21.91
CA PHE A 14 34.15 -30.21 -21.64
C PHE A 14 34.22 -29.58 -20.26
N TRP A 15 34.38 -28.25 -20.22
CA TRP A 15 34.19 -27.47 -19.01
C TRP A 15 32.69 -27.49 -18.70
N SER A 16 32.27 -28.38 -17.80
CA SER A 16 30.94 -28.32 -17.21
C SER A 16 30.86 -27.05 -16.38
N PHE A 17 30.27 -25.98 -16.92
CA PHE A 17 29.86 -24.83 -16.12
C PHE A 17 28.74 -25.30 -15.17
N SER A 18 29.04 -25.36 -13.88
CA SER A 18 27.99 -25.49 -12.86
C SER A 18 27.11 -24.24 -12.94
N GLN A 19 25.84 -24.40 -13.30
CA GLN A 19 24.89 -23.29 -13.35
C GLN A 19 24.32 -23.09 -11.95
N GLU A 20 24.74 -22.01 -11.28
CA GLU A 20 24.11 -21.56 -10.04
C GLU A 20 22.94 -20.62 -10.35
N LYS A 21 21.85 -20.77 -9.60
CA LYS A 21 20.67 -19.89 -9.68
C LYS A 21 20.62 -18.95 -8.48
N LEU A 22 20.02 -17.79 -8.69
CA LEU A 22 19.79 -16.78 -7.66
C LEU A 22 18.29 -16.72 -7.33
N PHE A 23 17.97 -16.79 -6.05
CA PHE A 23 16.62 -16.58 -5.54
C PHE A 23 16.69 -15.53 -4.42
N SER A 24 15.87 -14.49 -4.50
CA SER A 24 16.00 -13.33 -3.62
C SER A 24 14.67 -12.86 -3.05
N VAL A 25 14.74 -12.20 -1.89
CA VAL A 25 13.63 -11.46 -1.29
C VAL A 25 14.13 -10.12 -0.78
N GLU A 26 13.27 -9.11 -0.87
CA GLU A 26 13.54 -7.77 -0.37
C GLU A 26 12.46 -7.30 0.60
N GLY A 27 12.82 -6.37 1.48
CA GLY A 27 11.88 -5.71 2.38
C GLY A 27 12.61 -4.85 3.41
N SER A 28 12.06 -4.81 4.62
CA SER A 28 12.55 -3.98 5.72
C SER A 28 12.62 -4.79 7.01
N PHE A 29 13.67 -4.62 7.80
CA PHE A 29 13.85 -5.40 9.02
C PHE A 29 12.84 -4.99 10.09
N GLN A 30 11.94 -5.90 10.49
CA GLN A 30 10.93 -5.64 11.52
C GLN A 30 11.28 -6.22 12.90
N GLY A 31 12.53 -6.67 13.10
CA GLY A 31 12.98 -7.29 14.35
C GLY A 31 12.74 -8.79 14.46
N LYS A 32 12.41 -9.45 13.34
CA LYS A 32 12.27 -10.91 13.24
C LYS A 32 13.23 -11.43 12.19
N ASN A 33 13.77 -12.62 12.43
CA ASN A 33 14.66 -13.31 11.51
C ASN A 33 13.87 -14.04 10.42
N LEU A 34 14.57 -14.33 9.31
CA LEU A 34 14.00 -14.97 8.14
C LEU A 34 14.41 -16.44 8.10
N PHE A 35 13.44 -17.33 7.91
CA PHE A 35 13.65 -18.77 7.83
C PHE A 35 13.65 -19.22 6.38
N VAL A 36 14.57 -20.13 6.06
CA VAL A 36 14.75 -20.70 4.72
C VAL A 36 14.57 -22.21 4.79
N SER A 37 13.75 -22.74 3.90
CA SER A 37 13.72 -24.17 3.57
C SER A 37 14.76 -24.45 2.49
N ASN A 38 15.65 -25.38 2.78
CA ASN A 38 16.82 -25.70 1.98
C ASN A 38 16.83 -27.22 1.70
N PRO A 39 16.17 -27.69 0.63
CA PRO A 39 16.05 -29.12 0.35
C PRO A 39 17.42 -29.78 0.12
N PRO A 40 17.57 -31.08 0.41
CA PRO A 40 18.78 -31.82 0.04
C PRO A 40 18.93 -31.88 -1.48
N GLN A 41 20.17 -32.00 -1.94
CA GLN A 41 20.45 -32.16 -3.37
C GLN A 41 20.01 -33.54 -3.87
N SER A 42 19.73 -33.65 -5.17
CA SER A 42 19.25 -34.88 -5.81
C SER A 42 20.24 -36.05 -5.76
N ASP A 43 21.53 -35.76 -5.62
CA ASP A 43 22.60 -36.74 -5.46
C ASP A 43 22.75 -37.24 -4.00
N GLY A 44 22.00 -36.65 -3.07
CA GLY A 44 22.02 -36.97 -1.64
C GLY A 44 23.20 -36.34 -0.88
N PHE A 45 24.03 -35.52 -1.52
CA PHE A 45 25.19 -34.89 -0.89
C PHE A 45 24.97 -33.39 -0.66
N GLY A 46 24.82 -33.02 0.61
CA GLY A 46 24.64 -31.63 1.01
C GLY A 46 23.25 -31.08 0.69
N PHE A 47 23.16 -29.75 0.65
CA PHE A 47 21.90 -29.03 0.53
C PHE A 47 21.90 -28.06 -0.65
N CYS A 48 20.70 -27.67 -1.08
CA CYS A 48 20.45 -26.89 -2.27
C CYS A 48 21.17 -25.52 -2.28
N VAL A 49 21.13 -24.80 -1.16
CA VAL A 49 21.71 -23.45 -1.02
C VAL A 49 23.21 -23.55 -0.75
N SER A 50 24.02 -22.91 -1.60
CA SER A 50 25.49 -22.84 -1.50
C SER A 50 25.98 -21.57 -0.81
N LYS A 51 25.23 -20.46 -0.91
CA LYS A 51 25.61 -19.16 -0.34
C LYS A 51 24.40 -18.31 -0.03
N VAL A 52 24.47 -17.57 1.07
CA VAL A 52 23.47 -16.56 1.45
C VAL A 52 24.16 -15.21 1.59
N VAL A 53 23.60 -14.19 0.95
CA VAL A 53 24.08 -12.81 1.01
C VAL A 53 22.96 -11.92 1.53
N VAL A 54 23.25 -11.08 2.52
CA VAL A 54 22.34 -10.07 3.07
C VAL A 54 22.97 -8.70 2.89
N ASN A 55 22.33 -7.81 2.14
CA ASN A 55 22.84 -6.47 1.82
C ASN A 55 24.29 -6.45 1.27
N GLY A 56 24.70 -7.51 0.56
CA GLY A 56 26.05 -7.66 0.01
C GLY A 56 27.04 -8.42 0.90
N GLU A 57 26.70 -8.68 2.17
CA GLU A 57 27.54 -9.42 3.11
C GLU A 57 27.15 -10.90 3.19
N ILE A 58 28.15 -11.79 3.26
CA ILE A 58 27.91 -13.23 3.38
C ILE A 58 27.43 -13.56 4.78
N LEU A 59 26.39 -14.40 4.90
CA LEU A 59 25.92 -14.91 6.19
C LEU A 59 27.01 -15.72 6.91
N PRO A 60 27.48 -15.27 8.09
CA PRO A 60 28.54 -15.96 8.83
C PRO A 60 27.96 -17.09 9.70
N ALA A 61 27.16 -17.98 9.11
CA ALA A 61 26.53 -19.11 9.78
C ALA A 61 26.48 -20.36 8.89
N SER A 62 26.33 -21.53 9.51
CA SER A 62 26.13 -22.78 8.76
C SER A 62 24.75 -22.81 8.10
N ILE A 63 24.73 -23.12 6.81
CA ILE A 63 23.52 -23.29 6.00
C ILE A 63 23.31 -24.74 5.55
N GLN A 64 24.16 -25.66 6.02
CA GLN A 64 24.14 -27.09 5.66
C GLN A 64 23.10 -27.86 6.49
N SER A 65 21.83 -27.45 6.37
CA SER A 65 20.69 -28.07 7.03
C SER A 65 19.43 -27.89 6.17
N ALA A 66 18.45 -28.78 6.39
CA ALA A 66 17.18 -28.78 5.65
C ALA A 66 16.36 -27.49 5.85
N ASN A 67 16.57 -26.84 6.98
CA ASN A 67 16.05 -25.50 7.27
C ASN A 67 17.11 -24.74 8.05
N PHE A 68 17.23 -23.44 7.82
CA PHE A 68 18.11 -22.58 8.59
C PHE A 68 17.50 -21.19 8.76
N GLU A 69 18.06 -20.44 9.70
CA GLU A 69 17.66 -19.09 10.04
C GLU A 69 18.72 -18.10 9.54
N ILE A 70 18.26 -17.04 8.90
CA ILE A 70 19.05 -15.85 8.59
C ILE A 70 18.89 -14.91 9.77
N ASP A 71 19.84 -14.97 10.70
CA ASP A 71 19.88 -14.08 11.86
C ASP A 71 20.39 -12.69 11.48
N PHE A 72 19.48 -11.72 11.40
CA PHE A 72 19.82 -10.36 11.02
C PHE A 72 20.67 -9.63 12.07
N SER A 73 20.72 -10.12 13.31
CA SER A 73 21.54 -9.54 14.37
C SER A 73 23.04 -9.57 14.03
N LEU A 74 23.45 -10.53 13.19
CA LEU A 74 24.83 -10.71 12.71
C LEU A 74 25.29 -9.59 11.77
N PHE A 75 24.36 -8.84 11.16
CA PHE A 75 24.63 -7.80 10.17
C PHE A 75 24.43 -6.37 10.71
N LYS A 76 24.15 -6.23 12.02
CA LYS A 76 23.91 -4.92 12.69
C LYS A 76 22.79 -4.07 12.04
N ILE A 77 21.84 -4.72 11.38
CA ILE A 77 20.72 -4.08 10.69
C ILE A 77 19.73 -3.53 11.73
N GLN A 78 19.32 -2.27 11.58
CA GLN A 78 18.36 -1.64 12.48
C GLN A 78 16.92 -1.85 12.03
N LYS A 79 15.96 -1.78 12.97
CA LYS A 79 14.54 -1.87 12.62
C LYS A 79 14.15 -0.76 11.64
N GLY A 80 13.43 -1.12 10.59
CA GLY A 80 13.03 -0.23 9.50
C GLY A 80 14.04 -0.14 8.34
N GLU A 81 15.28 -0.60 8.52
CA GLU A 81 16.30 -0.60 7.47
C GLU A 81 15.97 -1.60 6.37
N LYS A 82 16.36 -1.27 5.13
CA LYS A 82 16.15 -2.15 3.98
C LYS A 82 17.00 -3.41 4.08
N VAL A 83 16.39 -4.51 3.69
CA VAL A 83 17.00 -5.83 3.65
C VAL A 83 16.83 -6.40 2.26
N PHE A 84 17.93 -6.85 1.67
CA PHE A 84 17.97 -7.62 0.44
C PHE A 84 18.72 -8.93 0.68
N VAL A 85 18.00 -10.04 0.61
CA VAL A 85 18.53 -11.39 0.83
C VAL A 85 18.61 -12.11 -0.49
N VAL A 86 19.77 -12.71 -0.78
CA VAL A 86 20.00 -13.51 -1.98
C VAL A 86 20.52 -14.88 -1.58
N LEU A 87 19.80 -15.93 -2.00
CA LEU A 87 20.23 -17.32 -1.95
C LEU A 87 20.85 -17.68 -3.29
N THR A 88 22.07 -18.19 -3.26
CA THR A 88 22.68 -18.89 -4.40
C THR A 88 22.46 -20.38 -4.19
N HIS A 89 21.91 -21.07 -5.19
CA HIS A 89 21.55 -22.47 -5.09
C HIS A 89 21.86 -23.26 -6.36
N ALA A 90 21.99 -24.59 -6.20
CA ALA A 90 22.26 -25.50 -7.30
C ALA A 90 21.08 -25.59 -8.29
N ASP A 91 21.37 -25.96 -9.53
CA ASP A 91 20.32 -26.24 -10.50
C ASP A 91 19.57 -27.55 -10.16
N GLY A 92 18.28 -27.60 -10.50
CA GLY A 92 17.41 -28.75 -10.22
C GLY A 92 16.92 -28.88 -8.76
N CYS A 93 17.17 -27.88 -7.91
CA CYS A 93 16.59 -27.77 -6.57
C CYS A 93 16.01 -26.37 -6.32
N GLU A 94 14.98 -26.27 -5.47
CA GLU A 94 14.24 -25.03 -5.23
C GLU A 94 14.14 -24.73 -3.72
N PRO A 95 14.94 -23.78 -3.19
CA PRO A 95 14.80 -23.32 -1.82
C PRO A 95 13.59 -22.38 -1.69
N GLN A 96 13.11 -22.19 -0.46
CA GLN A 96 11.96 -21.33 -0.19
C GLN A 96 12.17 -20.45 1.05
N PHE A 97 11.68 -19.21 0.99
CA PHE A 97 11.53 -18.39 2.19
C PHE A 97 10.24 -18.81 2.90
N ILE A 98 10.35 -19.24 4.16
CA ILE A 98 9.22 -19.78 4.92
C ILE A 98 8.29 -18.67 5.44
N ASN A 99 8.88 -17.55 5.84
CA ASN A 99 8.17 -16.42 6.46
C ASN A 99 8.57 -15.06 5.85
N PRO A 100 8.51 -14.87 4.51
CA PRO A 100 8.92 -13.62 3.87
C PRO A 100 8.14 -12.40 4.37
N GLU A 101 6.94 -12.59 4.92
CA GLU A 101 6.10 -11.54 5.49
C GLU A 101 6.74 -10.81 6.68
N VAL A 102 7.76 -11.39 7.32
CA VAL A 102 8.49 -10.70 8.41
C VAL A 102 9.31 -9.51 7.94
N LEU A 103 9.56 -9.39 6.64
CA LEU A 103 10.23 -8.25 6.03
C LEU A 103 9.24 -7.17 5.57
N LEU A 104 7.94 -7.45 5.60
CA LEU A 104 6.94 -6.50 5.16
C LEU A 104 6.75 -5.39 6.21
N PRO A 105 6.67 -4.11 5.79
CA PRO A 105 6.59 -2.99 6.72
C PRO A 105 5.32 -3.03 7.56
N LYS A 106 5.41 -2.54 8.80
CA LYS A 106 4.30 -2.48 9.76
C LYS A 106 3.94 -1.04 10.11
N SER A 107 2.68 -0.82 10.43
CA SER A 107 2.19 0.51 10.80
C SER A 107 2.57 0.89 12.24
N THR A 108 3.82 1.30 12.44
CA THR A 108 4.38 1.63 13.77
C THR A 108 4.43 3.11 14.10
N PHE A 109 3.94 3.97 13.19
CA PHE A 109 4.02 5.41 13.37
C PHE A 109 3.35 5.87 14.67
N VAL A 110 3.93 6.91 15.26
CA VAL A 110 3.31 7.67 16.35
C VAL A 110 3.06 9.08 15.84
N CYS A 111 1.80 9.49 15.80
CA CYS A 111 1.43 10.86 15.43
C CYS A 111 1.84 11.83 16.55
N VAL A 112 2.79 12.71 16.25
CA VAL A 112 3.30 13.74 17.17
C VAL A 112 2.41 14.98 17.12
N SER A 113 2.04 15.40 15.91
CA SER A 113 1.14 16.53 15.72
C SER A 113 0.31 16.35 14.44
N LEU A 114 -0.92 16.86 14.46
CA LEU A 114 -1.82 16.88 13.31
C LEU A 114 -2.60 18.20 13.35
N LYS A 115 -2.38 19.06 12.35
CA LYS A 115 -2.98 20.38 12.24
C LYS A 115 -3.61 20.54 10.87
N ALA A 116 -4.78 21.15 10.82
CA ALA A 116 -5.45 21.51 9.59
C ALA A 116 -5.90 22.97 9.65
N ASN A 117 -5.81 23.67 8.52
CA ASN A 117 -6.27 25.06 8.42
C ASN A 117 -7.59 25.18 7.64
N LYS A 118 -8.20 26.36 7.68
CA LYS A 118 -9.47 26.67 7.02
C LYS A 118 -9.47 26.44 5.49
N ASP A 119 -8.29 26.47 4.87
CA ASP A 119 -8.07 26.33 3.44
C ASP A 119 -7.84 24.86 3.03
N GLY A 120 -7.89 23.92 3.99
CA GLY A 120 -7.73 22.48 3.74
C GLY A 120 -6.29 22.00 3.68
N VAL A 121 -5.30 22.81 4.08
CA VAL A 121 -3.92 22.33 4.22
C VAL A 121 -3.80 21.56 5.53
N ILE A 122 -3.46 20.27 5.42
CA ILE A 122 -3.23 19.37 6.55
C ILE A 122 -1.73 19.18 6.68
N ASN A 123 -1.17 19.51 7.83
CA ASN A 123 0.23 19.26 8.16
C ASN A 123 0.29 18.32 9.36
N TRP A 124 1.12 17.29 9.26
CA TRP A 124 1.30 16.36 10.36
C TRP A 124 2.76 15.94 10.52
N GLN A 125 3.05 15.48 11.73
CA GLN A 125 4.35 14.96 12.11
C GLN A 125 4.18 13.59 12.73
N THR A 126 5.06 12.68 12.36
CA THR A 126 5.13 11.33 12.90
C THR A 126 6.55 11.01 13.34
N LYS A 127 6.68 9.96 14.14
CA LYS A 127 7.96 9.32 14.47
C LYS A 127 7.79 7.81 14.54
N ASN A 128 8.89 7.07 14.67
CA ASN A 128 8.89 5.61 14.80
C ASN A 128 8.24 4.89 13.61
N GLU A 129 8.41 5.38 12.39
CA GLU A 129 8.01 4.61 11.21
C GLU A 129 9.09 3.55 10.93
N ASN A 130 8.72 2.27 10.98
CA ASN A 130 9.64 1.16 10.74
C ASN A 130 9.44 0.63 9.32
N GLY A 131 9.94 1.40 8.34
CA GLY A 131 9.73 1.12 6.93
C GLY A 131 8.60 1.95 6.32
N SER A 132 8.67 2.13 5.00
CA SER A 132 7.82 3.06 4.27
C SER A 132 6.43 2.47 4.02
N LEU A 133 5.40 3.12 4.55
CA LEU A 133 3.99 2.85 4.30
C LEU A 133 3.27 4.13 3.90
N ASP A 134 2.22 4.00 3.11
CA ASP A 134 1.45 5.15 2.65
C ASP A 134 0.52 5.63 3.77
N PHE A 135 0.59 6.91 4.09
CA PHE A 135 -0.42 7.57 4.92
C PHE A 135 -1.67 7.77 4.09
N ILE A 136 -2.78 7.24 4.57
CA ILE A 136 -4.12 7.45 4.04
C ILE A 136 -4.74 8.63 4.78
N ILE A 137 -5.03 9.70 4.04
CA ILE A 137 -5.72 10.87 4.57
C ILE A 137 -7.22 10.61 4.46
N GLU A 138 -7.92 10.74 5.58
CA GLU A 138 -9.34 10.51 5.67
C GLU A 138 -10.07 11.76 6.15
N GLN A 139 -11.23 12.02 5.56
CA GLN A 139 -12.14 13.08 5.94
C GLN A 139 -13.47 12.47 6.38
N PHE A 140 -14.02 12.94 7.50
CA PHE A 140 -15.32 12.46 7.95
C PHE A 140 -16.44 13.09 7.12
N ARG A 141 -17.20 12.27 6.40
CA ARG A 141 -18.35 12.68 5.60
C ARG A 141 -19.47 11.67 5.76
N TRP A 142 -20.71 12.16 5.84
CA TRP A 142 -21.91 11.32 5.78
C TRP A 142 -21.90 10.15 6.78
N GLY A 143 -21.41 10.41 8.00
CA GLY A 143 -21.35 9.42 9.08
C GLY A 143 -20.18 8.44 9.02
N ARG A 144 -19.24 8.60 8.07
CA ARG A 144 -18.07 7.70 7.93
C ARG A 144 -16.78 8.43 7.56
N TRP A 145 -15.66 7.77 7.79
CA TRP A 145 -14.36 8.21 7.27
C TRP A 145 -14.24 7.83 5.81
N VAL A 146 -13.98 8.83 4.96
CA VAL A 146 -13.81 8.66 3.52
C VAL A 146 -12.36 9.00 3.18
N GLU A 147 -11.69 8.11 2.46
CA GLU A 147 -10.36 8.36 1.92
C GLU A 147 -10.40 9.50 0.90
N VAL A 148 -9.50 10.46 1.06
CA VAL A 148 -9.38 11.65 0.21
C VAL A 148 -8.03 11.76 -0.48
N GLY A 149 -7.05 10.96 -0.08
CA GLY A 149 -5.75 10.89 -0.73
C GLY A 149 -4.74 10.10 0.09
N GLN A 150 -3.56 9.95 -0.48
CA GLN A 150 -2.45 9.23 0.13
C GLN A 150 -1.15 10.03 0.00
N VAL A 151 -0.26 9.88 0.99
CA VAL A 151 1.10 10.45 0.96
C VAL A 151 2.09 9.36 1.37
N LYS A 152 3.15 9.19 0.59
CA LYS A 152 4.21 8.20 0.88
C LYS A 152 4.88 8.55 2.20
N GLY A 153 4.87 7.63 3.17
CA GLY A 153 5.65 7.77 4.39
C GLY A 153 7.13 7.54 4.14
N GLU A 154 7.98 8.32 4.80
CA GLU A 154 9.43 8.20 4.73
C GLU A 154 9.92 6.87 5.31
N GLY A 155 9.22 6.33 6.32
CA GLY A 155 9.61 5.07 6.94
C GLY A 155 10.81 5.19 7.87
N SER A 156 11.10 6.40 8.36
CA SER A 156 12.21 6.68 9.28
C SER A 156 11.75 6.70 10.74
N SER A 157 12.65 6.29 11.64
CA SER A 157 12.41 6.33 13.09
C SER A 157 12.42 7.76 13.65
N THR A 158 12.99 8.72 12.93
CA THR A 158 13.06 10.14 13.31
C THR A 158 11.75 10.87 13.06
N ILE A 159 11.71 12.18 13.37
CA ILE A 159 10.53 13.00 13.09
C ILE A 159 10.41 13.23 11.58
N ASN A 160 9.32 12.75 11.00
CA ASN A 160 8.98 12.99 9.60
C ASN A 160 7.84 14.03 9.53
N ASN A 161 7.88 14.87 8.49
CA ASN A 161 6.92 15.96 8.29
C ASN A 161 6.23 15.77 6.96
N TYR A 162 4.91 15.93 6.94
CA TYR A 162 4.14 15.74 5.73
C TYR A 162 3.07 16.82 5.59
N THR A 163 2.64 17.01 4.35
CA THR A 163 1.59 17.95 4.00
C THR A 163 0.66 17.36 2.96
N PHE A 164 -0.61 17.72 3.03
CA PHE A 164 -1.63 17.31 2.06
C PHE A 164 -2.67 18.42 1.87
N GLN A 165 -3.01 18.70 0.62
CA GLN A 165 -4.07 19.63 0.27
C GLN A 165 -5.40 18.88 0.13
N LEU A 166 -6.24 18.97 1.16
CA LEU A 166 -7.61 18.49 1.13
C LEU A 166 -8.50 19.46 0.35
N THR A 167 -9.53 18.95 -0.33
CA THR A 167 -10.66 19.76 -0.80
C THR A 167 -11.75 19.79 0.28
N PRO A 168 -11.87 20.89 1.06
CA PRO A 168 -12.85 20.97 2.14
C PRO A 168 -14.27 21.03 1.61
N HIS A 169 -15.20 20.51 2.39
CA HIS A 169 -16.63 20.77 2.23
C HIS A 169 -17.06 21.96 3.10
N SER A 170 -18.29 22.44 2.94
CA SER A 170 -18.79 23.53 3.77
C SER A 170 -18.86 23.14 5.25
N GLY A 171 -18.77 24.13 6.13
CA GLY A 171 -18.87 23.91 7.57
C GLY A 171 -17.63 23.27 8.20
N THR A 172 -17.86 22.42 9.21
CA THR A 172 -16.80 21.79 10.00
C THR A 172 -16.28 20.54 9.31
N ASN A 173 -14.99 20.53 8.99
CA ASN A 173 -14.30 19.39 8.40
C ASN A 173 -13.53 18.67 9.50
N LYS A 174 -13.71 17.35 9.63
CA LYS A 174 -12.90 16.50 10.50
C LYS A 174 -11.98 15.65 9.64
N VAL A 175 -10.72 15.56 10.05
CA VAL A 175 -9.67 14.84 9.31
C VAL A 175 -8.83 14.00 10.25
N ARG A 176 -8.34 12.87 9.75
CA ARG A 176 -7.34 12.04 10.42
C ARG A 176 -6.41 11.43 9.38
N ILE A 177 -5.28 10.93 9.84
CA ILE A 177 -4.39 10.11 9.04
C ILE A 177 -4.46 8.66 9.52
N SER A 178 -4.22 7.73 8.63
CA SER A 178 -4.08 6.32 8.98
C SER A 178 -3.02 5.65 8.12
N GLN A 179 -2.51 4.51 8.56
CA GLN A 179 -1.73 3.60 7.73
C GLN A 179 -2.42 2.23 7.77
N LYS A 180 -2.28 1.48 6.69
CA LYS A 180 -2.70 0.09 6.60
C LYS A 180 -1.47 -0.73 6.25
N ASP A 181 -1.15 -1.71 7.08
CA ASP A 181 -0.03 -2.61 6.82
C ASP A 181 -0.51 -3.94 6.20
N ASN A 182 0.41 -4.89 6.13
CA ASN A 182 0.21 -6.17 5.46
C ASN A 182 -0.70 -7.13 6.23
N SER A 183 -1.04 -6.87 7.50
CA SER A 183 -2.11 -7.62 8.19
C SER A 183 -3.50 -7.21 7.69
N GLY A 184 -3.59 -6.04 7.06
CA GLY A 184 -4.84 -5.40 6.69
C GLY A 184 -5.43 -4.52 7.79
N ASP A 185 -4.81 -4.47 8.97
CA ASP A 185 -5.28 -3.63 10.06
C ASP A 185 -5.00 -2.16 9.76
N LYS A 186 -6.02 -1.32 9.97
CA LYS A 186 -5.91 0.13 9.82
C LYS A 186 -5.58 0.78 11.16
N HIS A 187 -4.38 1.34 11.27
CA HIS A 187 -3.96 2.12 12.42
C HIS A 187 -4.20 3.62 12.13
N SER A 188 -5.13 4.24 12.87
CA SER A 188 -5.50 5.65 12.68
C SER A 188 -4.94 6.55 13.79
N SER A 189 -4.62 7.80 13.45
CA SER A 189 -4.30 8.84 14.41
C SER A 189 -5.55 9.34 15.15
N GLN A 190 -5.32 10.22 16.12
CA GLN A 190 -6.37 11.14 16.60
C GLN A 190 -6.89 12.02 15.46
N GLU A 191 -8.13 12.49 15.57
CA GLU A 191 -8.74 13.42 14.62
C GLU A 191 -8.40 14.88 14.95
N THR A 192 -8.39 15.73 13.93
CA THR A 192 -8.41 17.19 14.06
C THR A 192 -9.56 17.76 13.27
N SER A 193 -9.97 19.00 13.56
CA SER A 193 -11.07 19.65 12.86
C SER A 193 -10.79 21.11 12.57
N PHE A 194 -11.40 21.61 11.50
CA PHE A 194 -11.33 23.01 11.11
C PHE A 194 -12.65 23.47 10.49
N GLN A 195 -12.92 24.77 10.60
CA GLN A 195 -14.06 25.39 9.94
C GLN A 195 -13.63 25.92 8.57
N SER A 196 -14.27 25.43 7.51
CA SER A 196 -14.01 25.90 6.15
C SER A 196 -14.84 27.15 5.81
N ALA A 197 -14.28 28.00 4.95
CA ALA A 197 -14.98 29.12 4.33
C ALA A 197 -15.78 28.72 3.06
N VAL A 198 -15.73 27.45 2.63
CA VAL A 198 -16.47 26.97 1.46
C VAL A 198 -17.98 27.17 1.68
N PRO A 199 -18.67 27.89 0.79
CA PRO A 199 -20.09 28.16 0.94
C PRO A 199 -20.92 26.89 0.74
N LYS A 200 -21.99 26.77 1.54
CA LYS A 200 -22.88 25.60 1.56
C LYS A 200 -23.46 25.31 0.19
N VAL A 201 -23.31 24.07 -0.25
CA VAL A 201 -23.91 23.58 -1.50
C VAL A 201 -25.35 23.16 -1.22
N LYS A 202 -26.23 23.39 -2.18
CA LYS A 202 -27.62 22.90 -2.19
C LYS A 202 -27.87 22.11 -3.46
N MET A 203 -28.71 21.09 -3.37
CA MET A 203 -29.18 20.36 -4.54
C MET A 203 -30.48 20.96 -5.09
N SER A 204 -30.72 20.79 -6.39
CA SER A 204 -31.99 21.13 -7.04
C SER A 204 -32.13 20.40 -8.38
N PRO A 205 -33.35 20.01 -8.80
CA PRO A 205 -34.62 20.09 -8.08
C PRO A 205 -34.82 18.93 -7.09
N ALA A 206 -35.78 19.06 -6.16
CA ALA A 206 -36.15 17.97 -5.25
C ALA A 206 -36.97 16.86 -5.94
N LYS A 207 -37.68 17.20 -7.03
CA LYS A 207 -38.31 16.25 -7.95
C LYS A 207 -37.53 16.29 -9.26
N VAL A 208 -36.80 15.22 -9.56
CA VAL A 208 -35.84 15.14 -10.66
C VAL A 208 -36.44 14.37 -11.83
N THR A 209 -36.31 14.91 -13.04
CA THR A 209 -36.53 14.19 -14.30
C THR A 209 -35.21 13.67 -14.82
N ASP A 210 -34.37 14.51 -15.43
CA ASP A 210 -33.13 14.08 -16.06
C ASP A 210 -31.90 14.29 -15.18
N TYR A 211 -31.79 15.46 -14.55
CA TYR A 211 -30.56 15.88 -13.87
C TYR A 211 -30.84 16.50 -12.51
N LEU A 212 -30.04 16.10 -11.53
CA LEU A 212 -29.91 16.78 -10.25
C LEU A 212 -28.69 17.71 -10.29
N TYR A 213 -28.83 18.97 -9.90
CA TYR A 213 -27.79 19.98 -9.96
C TYR A 213 -27.36 20.44 -8.56
N PHE A 214 -26.07 20.71 -8.41
CA PHE A 214 -25.47 21.27 -7.22
C PHE A 214 -25.16 22.76 -7.44
N LYS A 215 -25.64 23.60 -6.51
CA LYS A 215 -25.45 25.05 -6.56
C LYS A 215 -24.97 25.60 -5.23
N SER A 216 -24.06 26.56 -5.29
CA SER A 216 -23.64 27.37 -4.15
C SER A 216 -23.83 28.84 -4.51
N ASN A 217 -24.52 29.61 -3.65
CA ASN A 217 -24.87 31.01 -3.92
C ASN A 217 -25.50 31.26 -5.31
N GLY A 218 -26.33 30.31 -5.79
CA GLY A 218 -27.01 30.39 -7.09
C GLY A 218 -26.17 29.95 -8.30
N MET A 219 -24.86 29.75 -8.13
CA MET A 219 -23.95 29.31 -9.19
C MET A 219 -23.75 27.80 -9.17
N SER A 220 -23.56 27.19 -10.34
CA SER A 220 -23.21 25.77 -10.43
C SER A 220 -21.88 25.50 -9.73
N THR A 221 -21.80 24.42 -8.95
CA THR A 221 -20.61 24.11 -8.13
C THR A 221 -20.37 22.62 -8.08
N LYS A 222 -19.12 22.21 -8.27
CA LYS A 222 -18.73 20.80 -8.17
C LYS A 222 -18.67 20.36 -6.71
N THR A 223 -19.19 19.17 -6.44
CA THR A 223 -19.09 18.53 -5.13
C THR A 223 -18.93 17.02 -5.30
N LYS A 224 -18.35 16.37 -4.30
CA LYS A 224 -18.34 14.91 -4.24
C LYS A 224 -19.75 14.46 -3.88
N PHE A 225 -20.28 13.47 -4.59
CA PHE A 225 -21.61 12.97 -4.34
C PHE A 225 -21.67 11.44 -4.37
N GLU A 226 -22.67 10.91 -3.67
CA GLU A 226 -23.08 9.50 -3.73
C GLU A 226 -24.61 9.45 -3.74
N VAL A 227 -25.19 8.71 -4.67
CA VAL A 227 -26.64 8.52 -4.78
C VAL A 227 -26.99 7.10 -4.39
N TYR A 228 -27.98 6.98 -3.52
CA TYR A 228 -28.50 5.72 -3.01
C TYR A 228 -29.98 5.58 -3.34
N ASP A 229 -30.43 4.34 -3.55
CA ASP A 229 -31.87 4.03 -3.57
C ASP A 229 -32.48 4.06 -2.15
N ALA A 230 -33.78 3.80 -2.07
CA ALA A 230 -34.52 3.73 -0.81
C ALA A 230 -34.08 2.58 0.11
N PHE A 231 -33.35 1.59 -0.41
CA PHE A 231 -32.84 0.44 0.33
C PHE A 231 -31.39 0.63 0.81
N GLY A 232 -30.75 1.75 0.44
CA GLY A 232 -29.37 2.04 0.80
C GLY A 232 -28.33 1.45 -0.16
N ASN A 233 -28.73 0.97 -1.34
CA ASN A 233 -27.78 0.51 -2.36
C ASN A 233 -27.15 1.73 -3.06
N LEU A 234 -25.83 1.73 -3.18
CA LEU A 234 -25.09 2.76 -3.90
C LEU A 234 -25.30 2.61 -5.41
N LEU A 235 -25.87 3.63 -6.05
CA LEU A 235 -26.17 3.62 -7.49
C LEU A 235 -25.16 4.42 -8.30
N LYS A 236 -24.77 5.59 -7.78
CA LYS A 236 -23.86 6.52 -8.46
C LYS A 236 -22.93 7.16 -7.45
N LEU A 237 -21.69 7.38 -7.83
CA LEU A 237 -20.73 8.16 -7.05
C LEU A 237 -19.89 9.00 -8.01
N GLY A 238 -19.42 10.16 -7.56
CA GLY A 238 -18.60 11.00 -8.41
C GLY A 238 -18.23 12.34 -7.81
N PHE A 239 -17.58 13.17 -8.63
CA PHE A 239 -17.30 14.57 -8.34
C PHE A 239 -17.77 15.42 -9.52
N GLY A 240 -18.78 16.24 -9.30
CA GLY A 240 -19.42 16.96 -10.39
C GLY A 240 -20.41 18.01 -9.91
N GLU A 241 -20.86 18.82 -10.85
CA GLU A 241 -21.86 19.88 -10.64
C GLU A 241 -23.31 19.40 -10.85
N LYS A 242 -23.45 18.21 -11.42
CA LYS A 242 -24.74 17.54 -11.63
C LYS A 242 -24.61 16.02 -11.56
N VAL A 243 -25.73 15.37 -11.37
CA VAL A 243 -25.90 13.91 -11.46
C VAL A 243 -26.89 13.62 -12.58
N ASP A 244 -26.51 12.73 -13.49
CA ASP A 244 -27.41 12.16 -14.49
C ASP A 244 -28.32 11.11 -13.84
N CYS A 245 -29.62 11.38 -13.87
CA CYS A 245 -30.68 10.56 -13.30
C CYS A 245 -31.57 9.90 -14.37
N GLN A 246 -31.26 10.02 -15.67
CA GLN A 246 -32.11 9.51 -16.75
C GLN A 246 -32.29 7.98 -16.68
N ASN A 247 -31.25 7.28 -16.24
CA ASN A 247 -31.26 5.82 -16.07
C ASN A 247 -31.86 5.36 -14.73
N LEU A 248 -32.45 6.26 -13.93
CA LEU A 248 -33.11 5.92 -12.67
C LEU A 248 -34.61 5.76 -12.89
N VAL A 249 -35.19 4.72 -12.28
CA VAL A 249 -36.65 4.50 -12.27
C VAL A 249 -37.35 5.46 -11.31
N ASN A 250 -38.66 5.66 -11.49
CA ASN A 250 -39.47 6.45 -10.56
C ASN A 250 -39.35 5.93 -9.13
N GLY A 251 -39.10 6.82 -8.18
CA GLY A 251 -38.88 6.40 -6.81
C GLY A 251 -38.26 7.46 -5.91
N VAL A 252 -38.00 7.06 -4.66
CA VAL A 252 -37.32 7.87 -3.65
C VAL A 252 -35.84 7.50 -3.63
N TYR A 253 -35.00 8.51 -3.60
CA TYR A 253 -33.55 8.38 -3.56
C TYR A 253 -32.95 9.33 -2.53
N PHE A 254 -31.72 9.03 -2.13
CA PHE A 254 -30.93 9.87 -1.22
C PHE A 254 -29.62 10.25 -1.91
N VAL A 255 -29.20 11.49 -1.74
CA VAL A 255 -27.92 11.97 -2.24
C VAL A 255 -27.10 12.53 -1.09
N ASN A 256 -25.92 11.95 -0.92
CA ASN A 256 -24.85 12.52 -0.14
C ASN A 256 -24.13 13.54 -1.02
N PHE A 257 -23.94 14.76 -0.53
CA PHE A 257 -23.12 15.77 -1.19
C PHE A 257 -22.62 16.78 -0.16
N ASP A 258 -21.56 17.53 -0.49
CA ASP A 258 -20.97 18.51 0.43
C ASP A 258 -20.67 17.87 1.81
N ASN A 259 -21.42 18.26 2.85
CA ASN A 259 -21.37 17.67 4.19
C ASN A 259 -22.71 17.07 4.66
N THR A 260 -23.68 16.92 3.76
CA THR A 260 -25.06 16.58 4.10
C THR A 260 -25.63 15.47 3.22
N THR A 261 -26.80 14.98 3.61
CA THR A 261 -27.57 13.96 2.90
C THR A 261 -28.98 14.51 2.71
N GLU A 262 -29.47 14.53 1.48
CA GLU A 262 -30.84 14.98 1.19
C GLU A 262 -31.60 13.95 0.36
N LYS A 263 -32.94 13.96 0.51
CA LYS A 263 -33.85 13.11 -0.24
C LYS A 263 -34.31 13.82 -1.52
N PHE A 264 -34.31 13.11 -2.64
CA PHE A 264 -34.98 13.55 -3.87
C PHE A 264 -35.90 12.46 -4.42
N ILE A 265 -36.85 12.85 -5.27
CA ILE A 265 -37.80 11.95 -5.91
C ILE A 265 -37.52 11.95 -7.41
N LYS A 266 -37.30 10.78 -8.00
CA LYS A 266 -37.27 10.62 -9.45
C LYS A 266 -38.69 10.48 -9.98
N ILE A 267 -39.00 11.26 -11.01
CA ILE A 267 -40.21 11.15 -11.81
C ILE A 267 -39.81 11.10 -13.29
N ASN A 268 -40.46 10.23 -14.05
CA ASN A 268 -40.41 10.22 -15.51
C ASN A 268 -41.57 11.08 -15.99
N GLU A 269 -41.31 11.88 -17.02
CA GLU A 269 -42.37 12.48 -17.83
C GLU A 269 -43.10 11.39 -18.62
#